data_AF-A0A935HN03-F1
#
_entry.id   AF-A0A935HN03-F1
#
_cell.length_a   1.000
_cell.length_b   1.000
_cell.length_c   1.000
_cell.angle_alpha   90.00
_cell.angle_beta   90.00
_cell.angle_gamma   90.00
#
_symmetry.space_group_name_H-M   'P 1'
#
loop_
_entity.id
_entity.type
_entity.pdbx_description
1 polymer ?
#
loop_
_entity_poly.entity_id
_entity_poly.type
_entity_poly.pdbx_seq_one_letter_code
_entity_poly.pdbx_strand_id
1 'polypeptide(L)'
;MNFFALRLRALEHLAATDGLDLLTAMDRVAKGWKEKAQGQAMELMVWNMEFAVDVQRDLLRSLKSQGIALNTDTVATFAPLRDHRFTELVALVPALVPNPQAAEVLTTWLLASLRMELALLMADAVLNEEVAIGPKRLYALNSMLVRAAQDFGACASLMGLTRSTRPEPVFLAAEPVSAAYIKEQKELAELGIGDWFKAWA
;
A
#
# COMPACT_ATOMS: atom_id res chain seq x y z
N MET A 1 12.72 12.19 -12.45
CA MET A 1 12.67 12.34 -10.99
C MET A 1 12.54 10.95 -10.37
N ASN A 2 13.42 10.55 -9.44
CA ASN A 2 13.40 9.22 -8.82
C ASN A 2 12.36 9.23 -7.67
N PHE A 3 11.19 8.65 -7.90
CA PHE A 3 10.08 8.59 -6.93
C PHE A 3 10.48 7.89 -5.62
N PHE A 4 11.36 6.90 -5.70
CA PHE A 4 11.90 6.22 -4.52
C PHE A 4 12.83 7.12 -3.69
N ALA A 5 13.65 7.95 -4.34
CA ALA A 5 14.45 8.94 -3.62
C ALA A 5 13.58 10.00 -2.91
N LEU A 6 12.44 10.38 -3.51
CA LEU A 6 11.48 11.27 -2.86
C LEU A 6 10.84 10.61 -1.62
N ARG A 7 10.44 9.35 -1.71
CA ARG A 7 9.91 8.58 -0.58
C ARG A 7 10.89 8.57 0.60
N LEU A 8 12.18 8.29 0.34
CA LEU A 8 13.20 8.28 1.39
C LEU A 8 13.40 9.67 2.01
N ARG A 9 13.45 10.73 1.20
CA ARG A 9 13.54 12.11 1.70
C ARG A 9 12.31 12.52 2.51
N ALA A 10 11.12 12.06 2.12
CA ALA A 10 9.89 12.32 2.86
C ALA A 10 9.92 11.64 4.24
N LEU A 11 10.38 10.38 4.32
CA LEU A 11 10.55 9.68 5.60
C LEU A 11 11.56 10.40 6.51
N GLU A 12 12.68 10.86 5.96
CA GLU A 12 13.69 11.63 6.71
C GLU A 12 13.14 12.95 7.22
N HIS A 13 12.37 13.65 6.39
CA HIS A 13 11.72 14.89 6.78
C HIS A 13 10.74 14.64 7.94
N LEU A 14 9.85 13.66 7.80
CA LEU A 14 8.87 13.28 8.82
C LEU A 14 9.53 12.83 10.13
N ALA A 15 10.68 12.16 10.05
CA ALA A 15 11.50 11.78 11.20
C ALA A 15 12.06 12.99 11.94
N ALA A 16 12.46 14.03 11.19
CA ALA A 16 13.06 15.22 11.75
C ALA A 16 12.05 16.21 12.33
N THR A 17 10.83 16.29 11.79
CA THR A 17 9.84 17.32 12.14
C THR A 17 8.72 16.86 13.06
N ASP A 18 8.13 15.68 12.83
CA ASP A 18 6.86 15.26 13.44
C ASP A 18 6.96 13.98 14.29
N GLY A 19 8.19 13.52 14.58
CA GLY A 19 8.40 12.33 15.41
C GLY A 19 7.89 11.02 14.81
N LEU A 20 7.73 10.95 13.47
CA LEU A 20 7.32 9.74 12.73
C LEU A 20 5.96 9.14 13.17
N ASP A 21 4.99 9.96 13.59
CA ASP A 21 3.62 9.47 13.83
C ASP A 21 2.83 9.29 12.52
N LEU A 22 3.22 8.27 11.75
CA LEU A 22 2.64 7.94 10.45
C LEU A 22 1.15 7.57 10.54
N LEU A 23 0.72 6.96 11.65
CA LEU A 23 -0.69 6.60 11.85
C LEU A 23 -1.56 7.85 11.95
N THR A 24 -1.16 8.81 12.77
CA THR A 24 -1.88 10.08 12.90
C THR A 24 -1.84 10.90 11.60
N ALA A 25 -0.71 10.88 10.89
CA ALA A 25 -0.60 11.54 9.58
C ALA A 25 -1.57 10.93 8.55
N MET A 26 -1.67 9.60 8.49
CA MET A 26 -2.61 8.88 7.62
C MET A 26 -4.06 9.21 7.95
N ASP A 27 -4.43 9.26 9.24
CA ASP A 27 -5.79 9.60 9.65
C ASP A 27 -6.17 11.03 9.26
N ARG A 28 -5.23 11.98 9.36
CA ARG A 28 -5.44 13.37 8.92
C ARG A 28 -5.69 13.45 7.42
N VAL A 29 -4.88 12.76 6.63
CA VAL A 29 -5.00 12.74 5.17
C VAL A 29 -6.33 12.11 4.75
N ALA A 30 -6.68 10.94 5.30
CA ALA A 30 -7.94 10.25 5.00
C ALA A 30 -9.17 11.10 5.33
N LYS A 31 -9.15 11.83 6.46
CA LYS A 31 -10.22 12.75 6.81
C LYS A 31 -10.37 13.89 5.79
N GLY A 32 -9.25 14.46 5.34
CA GLY A 32 -9.25 15.52 4.33
C GLY A 32 -9.85 15.11 2.99
N TRP A 33 -9.79 13.83 2.63
CA TRP A 33 -10.41 13.33 1.40
C TRP A 33 -11.95 13.28 1.48
N LYS A 34 -12.50 12.82 2.61
CA LYS A 34 -13.96 12.76 2.83
C LYS A 34 -14.64 14.10 2.66
N GLU A 35 -13.98 15.16 3.13
CA GLU A 35 -14.51 16.52 3.09
C GLU A 35 -14.59 17.10 1.66
N LYS A 36 -13.86 16.50 0.70
CA LYS A 36 -13.75 16.97 -0.69
C LYS A 36 -14.53 16.10 -1.68
N ALA A 37 -15.03 14.94 -1.27
CA ALA A 37 -15.74 14.03 -2.16
C ALA A 37 -17.06 14.65 -2.63
N GLN A 38 -17.19 14.90 -3.94
CA GLN A 38 -18.44 15.36 -4.55
C GLN A 38 -18.81 14.45 -5.73
N GLY A 39 -19.98 13.81 -5.62
CA GLY A 39 -20.52 12.93 -6.65
C GLY A 39 -19.99 11.49 -6.59
N GLN A 40 -20.81 10.57 -7.12
CA GLN A 40 -20.66 9.12 -6.98
C GLN A 40 -19.25 8.61 -7.33
N ALA A 41 -18.66 9.11 -8.43
CA ALA A 41 -17.37 8.63 -8.92
C ALA A 41 -16.18 9.08 -8.04
N MET A 42 -16.29 10.27 -7.43
CA MET A 42 -15.29 10.78 -6.47
C MET A 42 -15.46 10.09 -5.11
N GLU A 43 -16.69 9.84 -4.66
CA GLU A 43 -16.94 9.08 -3.44
C GLU A 43 -16.32 7.68 -3.51
N LEU A 44 -16.49 6.97 -4.63
CA LEU A 44 -15.86 5.67 -4.84
C LEU A 44 -14.32 5.77 -4.83
N MET A 45 -13.75 6.82 -5.45
CA MET A 45 -12.30 7.05 -5.39
C MET A 45 -11.82 7.23 -3.95
N VAL A 46 -12.50 8.08 -3.18
CA VAL A 46 -12.15 8.33 -1.78
C VAL A 46 -12.26 7.07 -0.94
N TRP A 47 -13.26 6.22 -1.17
CA TRP A 47 -13.36 4.91 -0.50
C TRP A 47 -12.17 3.99 -0.83
N ASN A 48 -11.75 3.95 -2.09
CA ASN A 48 -10.59 3.15 -2.50
C ASN A 48 -9.27 3.71 -1.97
N MET A 49 -9.17 5.04 -1.83
CA MET A 49 -8.04 5.71 -1.18
C MET A 49 -8.00 5.37 0.32
N GLU A 50 -9.15 5.39 0.99
CA GLU A 50 -9.26 4.96 2.39
C GLU A 50 -8.84 3.51 2.59
N PHE A 51 -9.33 2.60 1.74
CA PHE A 51 -8.91 1.21 1.75
C PHE A 51 -7.40 1.07 1.61
N ALA A 52 -6.78 1.75 0.65
CA ALA A 52 -5.33 1.73 0.47
C ALA A 52 -4.57 2.23 1.70
N VAL A 53 -5.09 3.24 2.40
CA VAL A 53 -4.50 3.75 3.65
C VAL A 53 -4.77 2.80 4.82
N ASP A 54 -5.93 2.15 4.89
CA ASP A 54 -6.24 1.12 5.91
C ASP A 54 -5.27 -0.05 5.86
N VAL A 55 -4.97 -0.58 4.67
CA VAL A 55 -3.99 -1.67 4.52
C VAL A 55 -2.60 -1.25 5.02
N GLN A 56 -2.18 0.00 4.79
CA GLN A 56 -0.93 0.53 5.33
C GLN A 56 -0.98 0.71 6.85
N ARG A 57 -2.12 1.19 7.39
CA ARG A 57 -2.34 1.34 8.84
C ARG A 57 -2.27 0.00 9.54
N ASP A 58 -2.84 -1.06 8.98
CA ASP A 58 -2.81 -2.40 9.55
C ASP A 58 -1.39 -2.97 9.62
N LEU A 59 -0.58 -2.74 8.58
CA LEU A 59 0.85 -3.03 8.61
C LEU A 59 1.55 -2.28 9.74
N LEU A 60 1.39 -0.95 9.81
CA LEU A 60 2.04 -0.12 10.82
C LEU A 60 1.64 -0.50 12.25
N ARG A 61 0.35 -0.78 12.48
CA ARG A 61 -0.15 -1.27 13.77
C ARG A 61 0.45 -2.62 14.13
N SER A 62 0.58 -3.52 13.15
CA SER A 62 1.17 -4.83 13.39
C SER A 62 2.66 -4.73 13.70
N LEU A 63 3.44 -3.95 12.94
CA LEU A 63 4.86 -3.68 13.23
C LEU A 63 5.05 -3.10 14.63
N LYS A 64 4.22 -2.11 15.01
CA LYS A 64 4.23 -1.54 16.37
C LYS A 64 3.93 -2.60 17.44
N SER A 65 2.98 -3.50 17.20
CA SER A 65 2.66 -4.62 18.11
C SER A 65 3.77 -5.67 18.24
N GLN A 66 4.65 -5.75 17.25
CA GLN A 66 5.84 -6.60 17.23
C GLN A 66 7.08 -5.90 17.82
N GLY A 67 6.92 -4.66 18.32
CA GLY A 67 8.03 -3.88 18.86
C GLY A 67 8.92 -3.23 17.80
N ILE A 68 8.52 -3.28 16.52
CA ILE A 68 9.22 -2.61 15.42
C ILE A 68 8.74 -1.15 15.38
N ALA A 69 9.58 -0.25 15.87
CA ALA A 69 9.33 1.18 15.82
C ALA A 69 10.06 1.83 14.63
N LEU A 70 9.30 2.56 13.81
CA LEU A 70 9.88 3.51 12.86
C LEU A 70 10.28 4.76 13.66
N ASN A 71 11.58 4.94 13.86
CA ASN A 71 12.15 6.10 14.50
C ASN A 71 13.26 6.69 13.60
N THR A 72 13.87 7.79 14.04
CA THR A 72 14.94 8.47 13.31
C THR A 72 16.12 7.54 13.01
N ASP A 73 16.48 6.66 13.93
CA ASP A 73 17.59 5.70 13.74
C ASP A 73 17.26 4.67 12.65
N THR A 74 16.04 4.12 12.65
CA THR A 74 15.55 3.23 11.60
C THR A 74 15.56 3.93 10.24
N VAL A 75 15.12 5.19 10.18
CA VAL A 75 15.13 5.95 8.92
C VAL A 75 16.57 6.23 8.44
N ALA A 76 17.50 6.49 9.35
CA ALA A 76 18.91 6.70 9.01
C ALA A 76 19.54 5.46 8.34
N THR A 77 19.06 4.25 8.63
CA THR A 77 19.52 3.03 7.94
C THR A 77 19.20 3.02 6.44
N PHE A 78 18.21 3.79 5.99
CA PHE A 78 17.84 3.91 4.59
C PHE A 78 18.61 5.02 3.85
N ALA A 79 19.38 5.85 4.56
CA ALA A 79 20.12 6.95 3.95
C ALA A 79 21.00 6.53 2.75
N PRO A 80 21.72 5.38 2.79
CA PRO A 80 22.51 4.91 1.65
C PRO A 80 21.68 4.54 0.42
N LEU A 81 20.38 4.24 0.60
CA LEU A 81 19.50 3.86 -0.50
C LEU A 81 19.04 5.06 -1.35
N ARG A 82 19.30 6.30 -0.92
CA ARG A 82 18.87 7.53 -1.62
C ARG A 82 19.44 7.67 -3.03
N ASP A 83 20.66 7.19 -3.23
CA ASP A 83 21.36 7.31 -4.51
C ASP A 83 21.05 6.15 -5.47
N HIS A 84 20.27 5.16 -5.00
CA HIS A 84 19.87 4.01 -5.79
C HIS A 84 18.50 4.19 -6.45
N ARG A 85 18.35 3.59 -7.62
CA ARG A 85 17.05 3.48 -8.28
C ARG A 85 16.25 2.35 -7.63
N PHE A 86 14.93 2.53 -7.55
CA PHE A 86 14.04 1.46 -7.09
C PHE A 86 14.23 0.15 -7.86
N THR A 87 14.46 0.24 -9.17
CA THR A 87 14.72 -0.92 -10.02
C THR A 87 16.01 -1.66 -9.65
N GLU A 88 17.01 -0.96 -9.14
CA GLU A 88 18.26 -1.56 -8.66
C GLU A 88 18.00 -2.31 -7.34
N LEU A 89 17.23 -1.71 -6.43
CA LEU A 89 16.83 -2.37 -5.18
C LEU A 89 16.02 -3.65 -5.46
N VAL A 90 15.04 -3.59 -6.35
CA VAL A 90 14.23 -4.75 -6.73
C VAL A 90 15.09 -5.84 -7.40
N ALA A 91 16.04 -5.46 -8.25
CA ALA A 91 16.92 -6.42 -8.91
C ALA A 91 17.85 -7.18 -7.94
N LEU A 92 18.08 -6.65 -6.73
CA LEU A 92 18.88 -7.32 -5.70
C LEU A 92 18.07 -8.36 -4.92
N VAL A 93 16.73 -8.30 -4.92
CA VAL A 93 15.89 -9.20 -4.12
C VAL A 93 16.16 -10.68 -4.42
N PRO A 94 16.21 -11.15 -5.69
CA PRO A 94 16.49 -12.56 -5.97
C PRO A 94 17.89 -13.02 -5.55
N ALA A 95 18.86 -12.09 -5.44
CA ALA A 95 20.21 -12.41 -5.00
C ALA A 95 20.32 -12.50 -3.47
N LEU A 96 19.49 -11.75 -2.75
CA LEU A 96 19.50 -11.67 -1.29
C LEU A 96 18.54 -12.65 -0.61
N VAL A 97 17.53 -13.14 -1.33
CA VAL A 97 16.51 -14.06 -0.83
C VAL A 97 16.65 -15.42 -1.53
N PRO A 98 17.21 -16.45 -0.86
CA PRO A 98 17.48 -17.75 -1.48
C PRO A 98 16.23 -18.51 -1.94
N ASN A 99 15.07 -18.24 -1.32
CA ASN A 99 13.80 -18.85 -1.70
C ASN A 99 13.15 -18.02 -2.82
N PRO A 100 12.96 -18.59 -4.04
CA PRO A 100 12.41 -17.85 -5.18
C PRO A 100 10.99 -17.33 -4.95
N GLN A 101 10.13 -18.09 -4.27
CA GLN A 101 8.76 -17.67 -3.96
C GLN A 101 8.76 -16.50 -2.98
N ALA A 102 9.61 -16.55 -1.94
CA ALA A 102 9.76 -15.45 -1.00
C ALA A 102 10.33 -14.19 -1.68
N ALA A 103 11.27 -14.36 -2.62
CA ALA A 103 11.82 -13.27 -3.42
C ALA A 103 10.74 -12.62 -4.31
N GLU A 104 9.85 -13.42 -4.91
CA GLU A 104 8.72 -12.94 -5.71
C GLU A 104 7.69 -12.19 -4.86
N VAL A 105 7.33 -12.72 -3.68
CA VAL A 105 6.41 -12.06 -2.74
C VAL A 105 6.99 -10.71 -2.28
N LEU A 106 8.27 -10.65 -1.90
CA LEU A 106 8.92 -9.41 -1.48
C LEU A 106 8.98 -8.39 -2.63
N THR A 107 9.33 -8.85 -3.84
CA THR A 107 9.36 -8.01 -5.04
C THR A 107 7.98 -7.44 -5.35
N THR A 108 6.95 -8.28 -5.29
CA THR A 108 5.56 -7.91 -5.54
C THR A 108 5.09 -6.89 -4.49
N TRP A 109 5.40 -7.12 -3.22
CA TRP A 109 5.09 -6.19 -2.14
C TRP A 109 5.73 -4.82 -2.34
N LEU A 110 7.02 -4.76 -2.69
CA LEU A 110 7.73 -3.51 -2.97
C LEU A 110 7.10 -2.77 -4.15
N LEU A 111 6.80 -3.48 -5.26
CA LEU A 111 6.17 -2.88 -6.44
C LEU A 111 4.76 -2.39 -6.15
N ALA A 112 3.97 -3.17 -5.39
CA ALA A 112 2.63 -2.80 -4.97
C ALA A 112 2.64 -1.56 -4.08
N SER A 113 3.57 -1.48 -3.13
CA SER A 113 3.80 -0.28 -2.31
C SER A 113 4.05 0.97 -3.16
N LEU A 114 4.87 0.86 -4.21
CA LEU A 114 5.18 1.98 -5.10
C LEU A 114 3.98 2.40 -5.96
N ARG A 115 3.28 1.42 -6.54
CA ARG A 115 2.08 1.66 -7.35
C ARG A 115 0.97 2.28 -6.53
N MET A 116 0.78 1.84 -5.30
CA MET A 116 -0.22 2.36 -4.38
C MET A 116 0.08 3.83 -4.02
N GLU A 117 1.32 4.16 -3.65
CA GLU A 117 1.70 5.56 -3.35
C GLU A 117 1.51 6.47 -4.58
N LEU A 118 1.93 6.02 -5.77
CA LEU A 118 1.73 6.77 -7.00
C LEU A 118 0.24 7.00 -7.29
N ALA A 119 -0.58 5.96 -7.16
CA ALA A 119 -2.01 6.06 -7.39
C ALA A 119 -2.70 6.99 -6.38
N LEU A 120 -2.30 6.94 -5.10
CA LEU A 120 -2.79 7.85 -4.06
C LEU A 120 -2.45 9.31 -4.37
N LEU A 121 -1.21 9.60 -4.78
CA LEU A 121 -0.81 10.97 -5.15
C LEU A 121 -1.58 11.49 -6.37
N MET A 122 -1.77 10.64 -7.38
CA MET A 122 -2.57 11.01 -8.55
C MET A 122 -4.04 11.23 -8.19
N ALA A 123 -4.60 10.40 -7.31
CA ALA A 123 -5.98 10.52 -6.87
C ALA A 123 -6.19 11.77 -6.01
N ASP A 124 -5.24 12.12 -5.14
CA ASP A 124 -5.26 13.36 -4.35
C ASP A 124 -5.24 14.61 -5.26
N ALA A 125 -4.37 14.63 -6.27
CA ALA A 125 -4.32 15.73 -7.24
C ALA A 125 -5.62 15.88 -8.04
N VAL A 126 -6.28 14.76 -8.39
CA VAL A 126 -7.62 14.79 -9.02
C VAL A 126 -8.66 15.34 -8.04
N LEU A 127 -8.64 14.89 -6.79
CA LEU A 127 -9.59 15.31 -5.76
C LEU A 127 -9.47 16.80 -5.41
N ASN A 128 -8.26 17.35 -5.51
CA ASN A 128 -7.98 18.78 -5.31
C ASN A 128 -8.21 19.64 -6.57
N GLU A 129 -8.78 19.06 -7.63
CA GLU A 129 -9.01 19.73 -8.92
C GLU A 129 -7.74 20.28 -9.59
N GLU A 130 -6.55 19.81 -9.18
CA GLU A 130 -5.28 20.21 -9.78
C GLU A 130 -5.13 19.64 -11.20
N VAL A 131 -5.81 18.52 -11.48
CA VAL A 131 -5.81 17.86 -12.78
C VAL A 131 -7.22 17.42 -13.18
N ALA A 132 -7.71 17.94 -14.30
CA ALA A 132 -8.96 17.47 -14.90
C ALA A 132 -8.79 16.06 -15.49
N ILE A 133 -9.67 15.14 -15.11
CA ILE A 133 -9.62 13.74 -15.55
C ILE A 133 -10.98 13.28 -16.12
N GLY A 134 -10.94 12.58 -17.25
CA GLY A 134 -12.15 11.99 -17.83
C GLY A 134 -12.57 10.69 -17.10
N PRO A 135 -13.85 10.28 -17.19
CA PRO A 135 -14.38 9.11 -16.46
C PRO A 135 -13.59 7.80 -16.67
N LYS A 136 -13.17 7.52 -17.92
CA LYS A 136 -12.37 6.32 -18.24
C LYS A 136 -11.02 6.29 -17.54
N ARG A 137 -10.37 7.45 -17.40
CA ARG A 137 -9.06 7.57 -16.74
C ARG A 137 -9.21 7.49 -15.22
N LEU A 138 -10.28 8.06 -14.68
CA LEU A 138 -10.63 7.93 -13.27
C LEU A 138 -10.86 6.46 -12.89
N TYR A 139 -11.59 5.73 -13.73
CA TYR A 139 -11.80 4.28 -13.57
C TYR A 139 -10.48 3.49 -13.57
N ALA A 140 -9.59 3.80 -14.51
CA ALA A 140 -8.28 3.14 -14.59
C ALA A 140 -7.41 3.43 -13.35
N LEU A 141 -7.45 4.68 -12.85
CA LEU A 141 -6.76 5.08 -11.62
C LEU A 141 -7.31 4.32 -10.40
N ASN A 142 -8.64 4.24 -10.27
CA ASN A 142 -9.31 3.45 -9.23
C ASN A 142 -8.87 1.98 -9.27
N SER A 143 -8.90 1.38 -10.46
CA SER A 143 -8.51 -0.03 -10.65
C SER A 143 -7.05 -0.26 -10.30
N MET A 144 -6.17 0.68 -10.64
CA MET A 144 -4.74 0.61 -10.30
C MET A 144 -4.53 0.69 -8.79
N LEU A 145 -5.22 1.61 -8.12
CA LEU A 145 -5.14 1.80 -6.67
C LEU A 145 -5.58 0.55 -5.90
N VAL A 146 -6.77 0.03 -6.23
CA VAL A 146 -7.36 -1.14 -5.58
C VAL A 146 -6.47 -2.37 -5.73
N ARG A 147 -5.99 -2.65 -6.95
CA ARG A 147 -5.08 -3.78 -7.19
C ARG A 147 -3.78 -3.64 -6.41
N ALA A 148 -3.18 -2.44 -6.40
CA ALA A 148 -1.96 -2.21 -5.65
C ALA A 148 -2.15 -2.38 -4.15
N ALA A 149 -3.28 -1.92 -3.59
CA ALA A 149 -3.61 -2.10 -2.17
C ALA A 149 -3.84 -3.57 -1.81
N GLN A 150 -4.53 -4.33 -2.67
CA GLN A 150 -4.74 -5.78 -2.50
C GLN A 150 -3.43 -6.56 -2.56
N ASP A 151 -2.62 -6.35 -3.59
CA ASP A 151 -1.30 -6.98 -3.73
C ASP A 151 -0.41 -6.67 -2.52
N PHE A 152 -0.43 -5.41 -2.06
CA PHE A 152 0.34 -4.98 -0.90
C PHE A 152 -0.12 -5.68 0.38
N GLY A 153 -1.42 -5.71 0.67
CA GLY A 153 -1.97 -6.35 1.86
C GLY A 153 -1.81 -7.87 1.86
N ALA A 154 -2.00 -8.50 0.70
CA ALA A 154 -1.78 -9.93 0.48
C ALA A 154 -0.33 -10.32 0.77
N CYS A 155 0.63 -9.62 0.14
CA CYS A 155 2.04 -9.94 0.35
C CYS A 155 2.48 -9.64 1.79
N ALA A 156 1.99 -8.56 2.42
CA ALA A 156 2.28 -8.26 3.82
C ALA A 156 1.80 -9.40 4.75
N SER A 157 0.62 -9.97 4.45
CA SER A 157 0.08 -11.10 5.21
C SER A 157 0.89 -12.38 5.00
N LEU A 158 1.30 -12.70 3.76
CA LEU A 158 2.14 -13.86 3.46
C LEU A 158 3.53 -13.79 4.13
N MET A 159 4.07 -12.58 4.29
CA MET A 159 5.32 -12.34 5.00
C MET A 159 5.15 -12.29 6.54
N GLY A 160 3.93 -12.44 7.07
CA GLY A 160 3.66 -12.34 8.51
C GLY A 160 3.80 -10.92 9.08
N LEU A 161 3.82 -9.90 8.22
CA LEU A 161 3.98 -8.50 8.65
C LEU A 161 2.67 -7.92 9.20
N THR A 162 1.53 -8.52 8.87
CA THR A 162 0.22 -8.20 9.44
C THR A 162 -0.30 -9.40 10.24
N ARG A 163 -0.82 -9.15 11.44
CA ARG A 163 -1.54 -10.18 12.20
C ARG A 163 -2.90 -10.38 11.56
N SER A 164 -3.08 -11.45 10.80
CA SER A 164 -4.42 -11.93 10.51
C SER A 164 -5.03 -12.44 11.82
N THR A 165 -6.28 -12.07 12.12
CA THR A 165 -7.06 -12.62 13.26
C THR A 165 -7.48 -14.08 13.06
N ARG A 166 -6.81 -14.78 12.13
CA ARG A 166 -7.21 -16.04 11.51
C ARG A 166 -6.09 -17.07 11.72
N PRO A 167 -6.34 -18.37 11.45
CA PRO A 167 -5.37 -19.42 11.70
C PRO A 167 -4.03 -19.03 11.09
N GLU A 168 -2.94 -19.25 11.84
CA GLU A 168 -1.59 -18.83 11.48
C GLU A 168 -1.36 -19.00 9.98
N PRO A 169 -0.91 -17.96 9.26
CA PRO A 169 -0.44 -18.17 7.91
C PRO A 169 0.64 -19.24 8.02
N VAL A 170 0.38 -20.37 7.38
CA VAL A 170 1.39 -21.39 7.18
C VAL A 170 2.54 -20.65 6.52
N PHE A 171 3.63 -20.45 7.29
CA PHE A 171 4.80 -19.69 6.87
C PHE A 171 5.19 -20.12 5.46
N LEU A 172 5.79 -19.23 4.66
CA LEU A 172 6.38 -19.55 3.34
C LEU A 172 7.36 -20.76 3.33
N ALA A 173 7.65 -21.35 4.49
CA ALA A 173 8.35 -22.62 4.66
C ALA A 173 7.46 -23.87 4.56
N ALA A 174 6.14 -23.74 4.47
CA ALA A 174 5.22 -24.86 4.35
C ALA A 174 4.21 -24.60 3.21
N GLU A 175 4.49 -25.23 2.07
CA GLU A 175 3.49 -25.43 1.03
C GLU A 175 2.40 -26.39 1.55
N PRO A 176 1.13 -26.26 1.14
CA PRO A 176 0.56 -25.29 0.19
C PRO A 176 -0.19 -24.11 0.83
N VAL A 177 -0.33 -23.01 0.08
CA VAL A 177 -1.15 -21.84 0.45
C VAL A 177 -2.60 -22.26 0.69
N SER A 178 -3.18 -21.84 1.82
CA SER A 178 -4.50 -22.33 2.24
C SER A 178 -5.64 -21.82 1.36
N ALA A 179 -6.63 -22.68 1.09
CA ALA A 179 -7.84 -22.30 0.34
C ALA A 179 -8.67 -21.20 1.03
N ALA A 180 -8.55 -21.08 2.35
CA ALA A 180 -9.17 -20.01 3.13
C ALA A 180 -8.57 -18.64 2.80
N TYR A 181 -7.25 -18.56 2.64
CA TYR A 181 -6.57 -17.34 2.21
C TYR A 181 -6.99 -16.93 0.80
N ILE A 182 -7.08 -17.89 -0.13
CA ILE A 182 -7.55 -17.63 -1.51
C ILE A 182 -8.99 -17.08 -1.51
N LYS A 183 -9.87 -17.63 -0.67
CA LYS A 183 -11.26 -17.17 -0.54
C LYS A 183 -11.34 -15.75 0.00
N GLU A 184 -10.53 -15.41 1.00
CA GLU A 184 -10.48 -14.07 1.58
C GLU A 184 -9.96 -13.02 0.60
N GLN A 185 -8.94 -13.35 -0.21
CA GLN A 185 -8.47 -12.44 -1.25
C GLN A 185 -9.56 -12.17 -2.31
N LYS A 186 -10.42 -13.16 -2.59
CA LYS A 186 -11.62 -12.94 -3.41
C LYS A 186 -12.65 -12.05 -2.73
N GLU A 187 -12.93 -12.26 -1.45
CA GLU A 187 -13.87 -11.44 -0.68
C GLU A 187 -13.39 -9.97 -0.59
N LEU A 188 -12.09 -9.73 -0.38
CA LEU A 188 -11.47 -8.41 -0.43
C LEU A 188 -11.51 -7.78 -1.84
N ALA A 189 -11.42 -8.60 -2.88
CA ALA A 189 -11.61 -8.17 -4.27
C ALA A 189 -13.06 -7.79 -4.58
N GLU A 190 -14.01 -8.52 -4.00
CA GLU A 190 -15.44 -8.30 -4.18
C GLU A 190 -15.95 -7.09 -3.39
N LEU A 191 -15.43 -6.85 -2.18
CA LEU A 191 -15.73 -5.67 -1.36
C LEU A 191 -15.35 -4.34 -2.03
N GLY A 192 -14.39 -4.31 -2.95
CA GLY A 192 -13.96 -3.09 -3.64
C GLY A 192 -14.65 -2.82 -4.98
N ILE A 193 -15.42 -3.77 -5.53
CA ILE A 193 -15.79 -3.75 -6.95
C ILE A 193 -17.22 -4.26 -7.16
N GLY A 194 -17.64 -5.38 -6.56
CA GLY A 194 -18.75 -6.21 -7.07
C GLY A 194 -20.13 -5.56 -7.13
N ASP A 195 -20.52 -4.80 -6.11
CA ASP A 195 -21.90 -4.30 -6.00
C ASP A 195 -22.13 -2.99 -6.75
N TRP A 196 -21.07 -2.24 -7.09
CA TRP A 196 -21.20 -0.96 -7.78
C TRP A 196 -21.33 -1.11 -9.31
N PHE A 197 -20.72 -2.15 -9.92
CA PHE A 197 -20.89 -2.42 -11.36
C PHE A 197 -22.31 -2.87 -11.72
N LYS A 198 -23.04 -3.47 -10.78
CA LYS A 198 -24.44 -3.83 -10.98
C LYS A 198 -25.36 -2.62 -11.12
N ALA A 199 -24.94 -1.44 -10.63
CA ALA A 199 -25.69 -0.20 -10.78
C ALA A 199 -25.46 0.50 -12.14
N TRP A 200 -24.56 -0.04 -12.97
CA TRP A 200 -24.20 0.49 -14.29
C TRP A 200 -24.46 -0.50 -15.44
N ALA A 201 -25.17 -1.61 -15.17
CA ALA A 201 -25.70 -2.54 -16.17
C ALA A 201 -27.22 -2.40 -16.25
#